data_AF-A0A7R7GBU8-F1
#
_entry.id   AF-A0A7R7GBU8-F1
#
_cell.length_a   1.000
_cell.length_b   1.000
_cell.length_c   1.000
_cell.angle_alpha   90.00
_cell.angle_beta   90.00
_cell.angle_gamma   90.00
#
_symmetry.space_group_name_H-M   'P 1'
#
loop_
_entity.id
_entity.type
_entity.pdbx_description
1 polymer ?
#
loop_
_entity_poly.entity_id
_entity_poly.type
_entity_poly.pdbx_seq_one_letter_code
_entity_poly.pdbx_strand_id
1 'polypeptide(L)'
;MFMSRRVTKITLIGLTFAVGATATAAQAGGYPKEMENDLIAVCEAVKSDSRLKLDRAVKATGLSMRDLHEGLVCNGEDMITFALTHNATKNGALIARRVSAEPSVLTAKR
;
A
#
# COMPACT_ATOMS: atom_id res chain seq x y z
N MET A 1 14.13 56.40 49.68
CA MET A 1 13.49 55.72 48.54
C MET A 1 14.50 55.59 47.42
N PHE A 2 14.88 54.38 47.02
CA PHE A 2 15.22 53.98 45.65
C PHE A 2 15.27 52.45 45.64
N MET A 3 14.19 51.89 45.07
CA MET A 3 13.88 50.48 45.03
C MET A 3 14.53 49.93 43.75
N SER A 4 15.58 49.12 43.88
CA SER A 4 16.20 48.47 42.72
C SER A 4 15.98 46.97 42.82
N ARG A 5 14.99 46.49 42.05
CA ARG A 5 14.65 45.08 41.91
C ARG A 5 15.78 44.37 41.16
N ARG A 6 16.55 43.53 41.85
CA ARG A 6 17.48 42.61 41.20
C ARG A 6 16.67 41.44 40.65
N VAL A 7 16.41 41.47 39.35
CA VAL A 7 15.77 40.37 38.62
C VAL A 7 16.82 39.26 38.48
N THR A 8 16.69 38.22 39.30
CA THR A 8 17.55 37.03 39.26
C THR A 8 17.32 36.30 37.93
N LYS A 9 18.34 36.27 37.06
CA LYS A 9 18.31 35.54 35.80
C LYS A 9 18.29 34.03 36.13
N ILE A 10 17.14 33.38 35.93
CA ILE A 10 17.01 31.92 36.00
C ILE A 10 17.65 31.37 34.72
N THR A 11 18.89 30.91 34.81
CA THR A 11 19.56 30.17 33.74
C THR A 11 18.98 28.75 33.68
N LEU A 12 18.06 28.53 32.74
CA LEU A 12 17.60 27.21 32.34
C LEU A 12 18.72 26.51 31.54
N ILE A 13 19.39 25.53 32.15
CA ILE A 13 20.32 24.64 31.46
C ILE A 13 19.48 23.53 30.82
N GLY A 14 19.37 23.56 29.49
CA GLY A 14 18.62 22.60 28.69
C GLY A 14 19.26 21.21 28.69
N LEU A 15 18.45 20.19 28.97
CA LEU A 15 18.84 18.78 28.88
C LEU A 15 18.70 18.32 27.43
N THR A 16 19.79 18.29 26.66
CA THR A 16 19.79 17.75 25.30
C THR A 16 19.89 16.22 25.33
N PHE A 17 18.76 15.53 25.16
CA PHE A 17 18.72 14.10 24.89
C PHE A 17 19.13 13.85 23.43
N ALA A 18 20.37 13.40 23.20
CA ALA A 18 20.81 12.90 21.90
C ALA A 18 20.33 11.45 21.74
N VAL A 19 19.18 11.25 21.09
CA VAL A 19 18.72 9.91 20.68
C VAL A 19 19.49 9.54 19.41
N GLY A 20 20.49 8.67 19.55
CA GLY A 20 21.19 8.06 18.42
C GLY A 20 20.23 7.16 17.65
N ALA A 21 19.89 7.54 16.42
CA ALA A 21 19.09 6.72 15.52
C ALA A 21 19.90 5.50 15.05
N THR A 22 19.64 4.33 15.64
CA THR A 22 20.08 3.06 15.07
C THR A 22 19.26 2.78 13.83
N ALA A 23 19.82 3.00 12.64
CA ALA A 23 19.22 2.60 11.38
C ALA A 23 19.27 1.07 11.27
N THR A 24 18.22 0.38 11.71
CA THR A 24 17.99 -1.01 11.33
C THR A 24 17.70 -1.07 9.84
N ALA A 25 18.67 -1.54 9.05
CA ALA A 25 18.42 -1.92 7.66
C ALA A 25 17.41 -3.06 7.65
N ALA A 26 16.16 -2.75 7.24
CA ALA A 26 15.15 -3.77 6.99
C ALA A 26 15.65 -4.66 5.86
N GLN A 27 16.09 -5.87 6.20
CA GLN A 27 16.46 -6.88 5.22
C GLN A 27 15.16 -7.45 4.65
N ALA A 28 14.71 -6.92 3.51
CA ALA A 28 13.64 -7.54 2.75
C ALA A 28 14.19 -8.85 2.16
N GLY A 29 13.96 -9.97 2.84
CA GLY A 29 14.24 -11.29 2.27
C GLY A 29 13.52 -11.43 0.93
N GLY A 30 14.25 -11.80 -0.12
CA GLY A 30 13.69 -11.95 -1.46
C GLY A 30 12.50 -12.90 -1.45
N TYR A 31 11.41 -12.47 -2.06
CA TYR A 31 10.20 -13.25 -2.21
C TYR A 31 10.46 -14.49 -3.12
N PRO A 32 9.90 -15.68 -2.88
CA PRO A 32 10.15 -16.86 -3.72
C PRO A 32 9.73 -16.64 -5.18
N LYS A 33 10.61 -17.00 -6.12
CA LYS A 33 10.41 -16.78 -7.57
C LYS A 33 9.10 -17.35 -8.12
N GLU A 34 8.58 -18.42 -7.52
CA GLU A 34 7.33 -19.04 -7.98
C GLU A 34 6.13 -18.11 -7.85
N MET A 35 5.97 -17.37 -6.73
CA MET A 35 4.86 -16.41 -6.66
C MET A 35 5.12 -15.13 -7.46
N GLU A 36 6.37 -14.80 -7.84
CA GLU A 36 6.58 -13.72 -8.83
C GLU A 36 5.89 -14.07 -10.16
N ASN A 37 6.07 -15.29 -10.65
CA ASN A 37 5.40 -15.78 -11.87
C ASN A 37 3.87 -15.80 -11.70
N ASP A 38 3.38 -16.24 -10.55
CA ASP A 38 1.93 -16.26 -10.29
C ASP A 38 1.32 -14.86 -10.27
N LEU A 39 2.01 -13.87 -9.69
CA LEU A 39 1.56 -12.48 -9.66
C LEU A 39 1.60 -11.84 -11.06
N ILE A 40 2.59 -12.16 -11.87
CA ILE A 40 2.63 -11.75 -13.29
C ILE A 40 1.43 -12.35 -14.03
N ALA A 41 1.14 -13.65 -13.83
CA ALA A 41 -0.01 -14.32 -14.43
C ALA A 41 -1.34 -13.71 -13.99
N VAL A 42 -1.45 -13.21 -12.75
CA VAL A 42 -2.60 -12.42 -12.30
C VAL A 42 -2.74 -11.14 -13.12
N CYS A 43 -1.68 -10.34 -13.29
CA CYS A 43 -1.74 -9.13 -14.11
C CYS A 43 -2.13 -9.42 -15.56
N GLU A 44 -1.60 -10.48 -16.17
CA GLU A 44 -2.03 -10.91 -17.50
C GLU A 44 -3.51 -11.30 -17.56
N ALA A 45 -3.99 -12.00 -16.53
CA ALA A 45 -5.37 -12.38 -16.42
C ALA A 45 -6.30 -11.18 -16.19
N VAL A 46 -5.87 -10.17 -15.43
CA VAL A 46 -6.62 -8.92 -15.20
C VAL A 46 -7.00 -8.26 -16.53
N LYS A 47 -6.02 -8.04 -17.43
CA LYS A 47 -6.27 -7.41 -18.75
C LYS A 47 -6.96 -8.31 -19.79
N SER A 48 -7.26 -9.57 -19.46
CA SER A 48 -7.79 -10.54 -20.45
C SER A 48 -9.31 -10.45 -20.72
N ASP A 49 -10.03 -9.61 -19.97
CA ASP A 49 -11.51 -9.54 -19.92
C ASP A 49 -12.22 -10.89 -19.66
N SER A 50 -11.48 -11.91 -19.19
CA SER A 50 -11.99 -13.24 -18.91
C SER A 50 -12.05 -13.52 -17.41
N ARG A 51 -13.28 -13.53 -16.88
CA ARG A 51 -13.55 -13.81 -15.45
C ARG A 51 -13.00 -15.16 -15.00
N LEU A 52 -13.06 -16.16 -15.87
CA LEU A 52 -12.55 -17.51 -15.58
C LEU A 52 -11.01 -17.52 -15.51
N LYS A 53 -10.32 -16.82 -16.41
CA LYS A 53 -8.86 -16.73 -16.37
C LYS A 53 -8.40 -16.00 -15.11
N LEU A 54 -9.06 -14.90 -14.77
CA LEU A 54 -8.75 -14.14 -13.56
C LEU A 54 -8.97 -14.98 -12.30
N ASP A 55 -10.12 -15.67 -12.17
CA ASP A 55 -10.40 -16.51 -11.00
C ASP A 55 -9.38 -17.65 -10.85
N ARG A 56 -8.94 -18.26 -11.96
CA ARG A 56 -7.91 -19.30 -11.94
C ARG A 56 -6.54 -18.77 -11.52
N ALA A 57 -6.10 -17.65 -12.09
CA ALA A 57 -4.82 -17.04 -11.76
C ALA A 57 -4.76 -16.63 -10.28
N VAL A 58 -5.84 -16.01 -9.78
CA VAL A 58 -5.95 -15.62 -8.37
C VAL A 58 -5.91 -16.83 -7.44
N LYS A 59 -6.60 -17.93 -7.79
CA LYS A 59 -6.54 -19.17 -6.99
C LYS A 59 -5.16 -19.80 -6.96
N ALA A 60 -4.40 -19.71 -8.05
CA ALA A 60 -3.06 -20.28 -8.13
C ALA A 60 -2.08 -19.63 -7.13
N THR A 61 -2.28 -18.34 -6.82
CA THR A 61 -1.44 -17.62 -5.85
C THR A 61 -1.69 -18.02 -4.39
N GLY A 62 -2.84 -18.64 -4.10
CA GLY A 62 -3.31 -18.89 -2.73
C GLY A 62 -3.79 -17.64 -1.98
N LEU A 63 -3.82 -16.47 -2.62
CA LEU A 63 -4.23 -15.20 -2.02
C LEU A 63 -5.68 -14.86 -2.38
N SER A 64 -6.31 -13.99 -1.57
CA SER A 64 -7.62 -13.47 -1.92
C SER A 64 -7.53 -12.36 -2.98
N MET A 65 -8.61 -12.15 -3.73
CA MET A 65 -8.71 -11.02 -4.67
C MET A 65 -8.51 -9.66 -3.98
N ARG A 66 -8.83 -9.57 -2.67
CA ARG A 66 -8.69 -8.34 -1.90
C ARG A 66 -7.23 -8.08 -1.52
N ASP A 67 -6.52 -9.10 -1.05
CA ASP A 67 -5.08 -8.99 -0.74
C ASP A 67 -4.28 -8.63 -1.99
N LEU A 68 -4.62 -9.26 -3.12
CA LEU A 68 -4.02 -8.93 -4.41
C LEU A 68 -4.33 -7.49 -4.82
N HIS A 69 -5.57 -7.02 -4.68
CA HIS A 69 -5.90 -5.64 -5.06
C HIS A 69 -5.19 -4.60 -4.19
N GLU A 70 -5.03 -4.87 -2.90
CA GLU A 70 -4.35 -3.97 -1.95
C GLU A 70 -2.82 -3.97 -2.12
N GLY A 71 -2.22 -5.08 -2.59
CA GLY A 71 -0.76 -5.26 -2.63
C GLY A 71 -0.12 -5.38 -4.01
N LEU A 72 -0.87 -5.76 -5.05
CA LEU A 72 -0.34 -5.99 -6.40
C LEU A 72 -0.54 -4.78 -7.29
N VAL A 73 0.56 -4.34 -7.91
CA VAL A 73 0.58 -3.27 -8.91
C VAL A 73 0.97 -3.86 -10.27
N CYS A 74 0.10 -3.70 -11.26
CA CYS A 74 0.32 -4.15 -12.63
C CYS A 74 0.78 -2.97 -13.48
N ASN A 75 2.06 -2.98 -13.91
CA ASN A 75 2.66 -1.91 -14.72
C ASN A 75 2.48 -0.48 -14.14
N GLY A 76 2.48 -0.36 -12.82
CA GLY A 76 2.29 0.93 -12.13
C GLY A 76 0.83 1.27 -11.80
N GLU A 77 -0.14 0.44 -12.19
CA GLU A 77 -1.57 0.64 -11.93
C GLU A 77 -2.12 -0.42 -10.98
N ASP A 78 -3.12 -0.08 -10.15
CA ASP A 78 -3.86 -1.07 -9.39
C ASP A 78 -4.68 -1.99 -10.31
N MET A 79 -5.09 -3.16 -9.82
CA MET A 79 -5.78 -4.15 -10.64
C MET A 79 -7.07 -3.65 -11.32
N ILE A 80 -7.83 -2.73 -10.71
CA ILE A 80 -9.07 -2.21 -11.30
C ILE A 80 -8.71 -1.21 -12.41
N THR A 81 -7.83 -0.25 -12.12
CA THR A 81 -7.37 0.73 -13.11
C THR A 81 -6.75 0.01 -14.31
N PHE A 82 -5.86 -0.95 -14.06
CA PHE A 82 -5.21 -1.75 -15.10
C PHE A 82 -6.20 -2.56 -15.97
N ALA A 83 -7.28 -3.07 -15.36
CA ALA A 83 -8.32 -3.72 -16.14
C ALA A 83 -9.01 -2.73 -17.09
N LEU A 84 -9.37 -1.54 -16.59
CA LEU A 84 -10.12 -0.54 -17.35
C LEU A 84 -9.29 0.10 -18.47
N THR A 85 -8.01 0.42 -18.22
CA THR A 85 -7.08 0.95 -19.23
C THR A 85 -6.83 -0.04 -20.37
N HIS A 86 -7.01 -1.34 -20.12
CA HIS A 86 -6.89 -2.42 -21.11
C HIS A 86 -8.23 -2.95 -21.67
N ASN A 87 -9.35 -2.25 -21.50
CA ASN A 87 -10.69 -2.65 -21.97
C ASN A 87 -11.22 -3.97 -21.35
N ALA A 88 -10.71 -4.38 -20.19
CA ALA A 88 -11.12 -5.58 -19.47
C ALA A 88 -12.26 -5.29 -18.46
N THR A 89 -13.35 -4.68 -18.94
CA THR A 89 -14.47 -4.20 -18.12
C THR A 89 -15.13 -5.30 -17.27
N LYS A 90 -15.23 -6.55 -17.78
CA LYS A 90 -15.81 -7.67 -17.01
C LYS A 90 -14.94 -8.02 -15.80
N ASN A 91 -13.62 -7.94 -15.97
CA ASN A 91 -12.67 -8.21 -14.91
C ASN A 91 -12.60 -7.05 -13.92
N GLY A 92 -12.54 -5.81 -14.40
CA GLY A 92 -12.64 -4.62 -13.53
C GLY A 92 -13.88 -4.67 -12.64
N ALA A 93 -15.05 -4.96 -13.22
CA ALA A 93 -16.30 -5.11 -12.47
C ALA A 93 -16.30 -6.33 -11.52
N LEU A 94 -15.62 -7.42 -11.87
CA LEU A 94 -15.47 -8.58 -10.98
C LEU A 94 -14.61 -8.25 -9.77
N ILE A 95 -13.46 -7.60 -9.99
CA ILE A 95 -12.53 -7.19 -8.93
C ILE A 95 -13.26 -6.23 -7.98
N ALA A 96 -13.86 -5.16 -8.52
CA ALA A 96 -14.62 -4.19 -7.73
C ALA A 96 -15.69 -4.83 -6.83
N ARG A 97 -16.46 -5.78 -7.37
CA ARG A 97 -17.46 -6.54 -6.58
C ARG A 97 -16.84 -7.41 -5.48
N ARG A 98 -15.65 -7.96 -5.69
CA ARG A 98 -15.00 -8.92 -4.78
C ARG A 98 -14.25 -8.25 -3.64
N VAL A 99 -13.72 -7.05 -3.88
CA VAL A 99 -12.99 -6.30 -2.86
C VAL A 99 -13.90 -5.51 -1.93
N SER A 100 -15.24 -5.60 -2.13
CA SER A 100 -16.23 -4.82 -1.38
C SER A 100 -15.81 -3.36 -1.29
N ALA A 101 -15.30 -2.82 -2.40
CA ALA A 101 -15.20 -1.39 -2.58
C ALA A 101 -16.63 -0.87 -2.65
N GLU A 102 -17.21 -0.60 -1.48
CA GLU A 102 -18.17 0.47 -1.30
C GLU A 102 -17.58 1.72 -1.99
N PRO A 103 -18.39 2.54 -2.69
CA PRO A 103 -17.96 3.82 -3.29
C PRO A 103 -17.31 4.84 -2.33
N SER A 104 -16.93 4.44 -1.11
CA SER A 104 -16.63 5.31 0.01
C SER A 104 -15.18 5.22 0.52
N VAL A 105 -14.33 4.35 -0.01
CA VAL A 105 -12.88 4.32 0.35
C VAL A 105 -12.02 5.18 -0.59
N LEU A 106 -12.65 6.04 -1.39
CA LEU A 106 -12.01 7.23 -1.96
C LEU A 106 -12.29 8.49 -1.11
N THR A 107 -12.62 8.33 0.17
CA THR A 107 -12.47 9.45 1.11
C THR A 107 -11.03 9.51 1.58
N ALA A 108 -10.28 10.48 1.04
CA ALA A 108 -9.13 11.01 1.73
C ALA A 108 -9.56 11.34 3.17
N LYS A 109 -8.97 10.64 4.14
CA LYS A 109 -9.15 10.91 5.56
C LYS A 109 -8.51 12.28 5.84
N ARG A 110 -9.34 13.33 5.90
CA ARG A 110 -8.98 14.62 6.51
C ARG A 110 -9.28 14.60 7.99
#